data_AF-F2ED72-F1
#
_entry.id   AF-F2ED72-F1
#
_cell.length_a   1.000
_cell.length_b   1.000
_cell.length_c   1.000
_cell.angle_alpha   90.00
_cell.angle_beta   90.00
_cell.angle_gamma   90.00
#
_symmetry.space_group_name_H-M   'P 1'
#
loop_
_entity.id
_entity.type
_entity.pdbx_description
1 polymer ?
#
loop_
_entity_poly.entity_id
_entity_poly.type
_entity_poly.pdbx_seq_one_letter_code
_entity_poly.pdbx_strand_id
1 'polypeptide(L)'
;MAHGSAAIVYQEKIYKICRCIITLDLCIFAQIGINLVQRECHVKTLLRVVPLFEKLANLEAAPAALARRFSVEWYRNNINGKQEVMIGYSDSGKEAGRFSAGWQLYKAQEELIKVAKVFGVKLTMFHERGGTVGRGGGPTHLAILSQPPETIHGSLRVTVQGEVMEQSFGEEHLCFRTNKTLSVACWVTATLHHVQYYILYCAQCQRHICY
;
A
#
# COMPACT_ATOMS: atom_id res chain seq x y z
N MET A 1 -0.10 -5.47 -27.68
CA MET A 1 -0.61 -6.71 -27.05
C MET A 1 0.03 -6.81 -25.68
N ALA A 2 -0.71 -6.49 -24.62
CA ALA A 2 -0.20 -6.55 -23.24
C ALA A 2 -0.78 -7.80 -22.58
N HIS A 3 0.07 -8.81 -22.36
CA HIS A 3 -0.29 -10.00 -21.59
C HIS A 3 -0.23 -9.66 -20.10
N GLY A 4 -1.38 -9.39 -19.48
CA GLY A 4 -1.52 -9.30 -18.03
C GLY A 4 -1.74 -10.69 -17.45
N SER A 5 -0.82 -11.16 -16.59
CA SER A 5 -0.96 -12.43 -15.89
C SER A 5 -1.75 -12.23 -14.59
N ALA A 6 -3.01 -12.65 -14.55
CA ALA A 6 -3.78 -12.66 -13.30
C ALA A 6 -3.42 -13.89 -12.46
N ALA A 7 -2.96 -13.69 -11.22
CA ALA A 7 -2.79 -14.79 -10.26
C ALA A 7 -4.07 -14.93 -9.44
N ILE A 8 -4.90 -15.93 -9.77
CA ILE A 8 -6.05 -16.34 -8.95
C ILE A 8 -5.56 -17.47 -8.04
N VAL A 9 -5.28 -17.18 -6.78
CA VAL A 9 -4.99 -18.21 -5.78
C VAL A 9 -6.32 -18.76 -5.27
N TYR A 10 -6.80 -19.87 -5.85
CA TYR A 10 -7.92 -20.65 -5.34
C TYR A 10 -7.36 -21.94 -4.71
N GLN A 11 -7.49 -22.09 -3.39
CA GLN A 11 -7.36 -23.40 -2.74
C GLN A 11 -8.51 -23.62 -1.78
N GLU A 12 -9.23 -24.71 -2.02
CA GLU A 12 -10.28 -25.22 -1.14
C GLU A 12 -9.68 -25.82 0.14
N LYS A 13 -10.33 -25.46 1.25
CA LYS A 13 -10.13 -25.91 2.63
C LYS A 13 -9.12 -25.08 3.44
N ILE A 14 -9.71 -24.38 4.44
CA ILE A 14 -9.11 -23.74 5.64
C ILE A 14 -8.74 -22.25 5.53
N TYR A 15 -8.46 -21.65 4.37
CA TYR A 15 -8.07 -20.23 4.31
C TYR A 15 -9.09 -19.35 3.56
N LYS A 16 -9.66 -18.36 4.25
CA LYS A 16 -10.45 -17.28 3.61
C LYS A 16 -9.51 -16.44 2.74
N ILE A 17 -9.63 -16.55 1.42
CA ILE A 17 -8.94 -15.65 0.49
C ILE A 17 -9.48 -14.24 0.73
N CYS A 18 -8.58 -13.28 0.93
CA CYS A 18 -8.96 -11.92 1.33
C CYS A 18 -8.95 -10.91 0.17
N ARG A 19 -8.16 -11.16 -0.89
CA ARG A 19 -7.98 -10.28 -2.06
C ARG A 19 -7.53 -11.08 -3.29
N CYS A 20 -7.75 -10.51 -4.47
CA CYS A 20 -7.11 -10.89 -5.73
C CYS A 20 -6.12 -9.79 -6.13
N ILE A 21 -4.86 -10.12 -6.39
CA ILE A 21 -3.82 -9.16 -6.78
C ILE A 21 -3.59 -9.29 -8.29
N ILE A 22 -3.59 -8.16 -9.01
CA ILE A 22 -3.31 -8.12 -10.45
C ILE A 22 -1.96 -7.45 -10.68
N THR A 23 -1.02 -8.18 -11.28
CA THR A 23 0.27 -7.64 -11.71
C THR A 23 0.10 -6.76 -12.95
N LEU A 24 0.76 -5.59 -12.95
CA LEU A 24 0.92 -4.70 -14.12
C LEU A 24 -0.39 -4.12 -14.69
N ASP A 25 -1.30 -3.67 -13.83
CA ASP A 25 -2.62 -3.22 -14.31
C ASP A 25 -2.75 -1.69 -14.43
N LEU A 26 -2.68 -1.19 -15.66
CA LEU A 26 -3.06 0.18 -16.05
C LEU A 26 -4.48 0.28 -16.65
N CYS A 27 -5.18 -0.84 -16.81
CA CYS A 27 -6.37 -0.97 -17.63
C CYS A 27 -7.59 -1.40 -16.81
N ILE A 28 -8.69 -0.64 -16.87
CA ILE A 28 -9.92 -1.00 -16.14
C ILE A 28 -10.52 -2.34 -16.61
N PHE A 29 -10.25 -2.78 -17.83
CA PHE A 29 -10.79 -4.04 -18.36
C PHE A 29 -10.27 -5.27 -17.62
N ALA A 30 -9.03 -5.26 -17.14
CA ALA A 30 -8.48 -6.39 -16.40
C ALA A 30 -9.25 -6.61 -15.08
N GLN A 31 -9.51 -5.53 -14.36
CA GLN A 31 -10.39 -5.54 -13.19
C GLN A 31 -11.79 -6.08 -13.49
N ILE A 32 -12.44 -5.60 -14.55
CA ILE A 32 -13.79 -6.03 -14.93
C ILE A 32 -13.77 -7.53 -15.24
N GLY A 33 -12.76 -7.99 -15.98
CA GLY A 33 -12.55 -9.40 -16.29
C GLY A 33 -12.44 -10.25 -15.04
N ILE A 34 -11.67 -9.83 -14.03
CA ILE A 34 -11.58 -10.57 -12.76
C ILE A 34 -12.90 -10.58 -12.00
N ASN A 35 -13.62 -9.45 -11.95
CA ASN A 35 -14.95 -9.43 -11.32
C ASN A 35 -15.94 -10.34 -12.03
N LEU A 36 -15.84 -10.46 -13.36
CA LEU A 36 -16.64 -11.40 -14.15
C LEU A 36 -16.26 -12.84 -13.83
N VAL A 37 -14.98 -13.19 -13.88
CA VAL A 37 -14.49 -14.55 -13.55
C VAL A 37 -14.92 -14.97 -12.14
N GLN A 38 -14.83 -14.07 -11.16
CA GLN A 38 -15.31 -14.36 -9.80
C GLN A 38 -16.82 -14.64 -9.74
N ARG A 39 -17.63 -13.95 -10.56
CA ARG A 39 -19.08 -14.22 -10.66
C ARG A 39 -19.37 -15.55 -11.33
N GLU A 40 -18.67 -15.86 -12.43
CA GLU A 40 -18.79 -17.14 -13.14
C GLU A 40 -18.35 -18.33 -12.28
N CYS A 41 -17.34 -18.14 -11.42
CA CYS A 41 -16.93 -19.13 -10.42
C CYS A 41 -17.84 -19.17 -9.17
N HIS A 42 -19.00 -18.50 -9.20
CA HIS A 42 -19.97 -18.46 -8.11
C HIS A 42 -19.40 -18.03 -6.74
N VAL A 43 -18.42 -17.11 -6.76
CA VAL A 43 -17.86 -16.54 -5.53
C VAL A 43 -18.93 -15.69 -4.84
N LYS A 44 -19.45 -16.18 -3.70
CA LYS A 44 -20.55 -15.54 -2.94
C LYS A 44 -20.27 -14.10 -2.52
N THR A 45 -19.02 -13.78 -2.22
CA THR A 45 -18.58 -12.43 -1.85
C THR A 45 -17.35 -12.09 -2.65
N LEU A 46 -17.49 -11.17 -3.61
CA LEU A 46 -16.39 -10.78 -4.48
C LEU A 46 -15.19 -10.28 -3.66
N LEU A 47 -14.02 -10.82 -4.00
CA LEU A 47 -12.76 -10.40 -3.45
C LEU A 47 -12.43 -9.01 -3.98
N ARG A 48 -11.85 -8.18 -3.10
CA ARG A 48 -11.24 -6.91 -3.54
C ARG A 48 -10.08 -7.22 -4.47
N VAL A 49 -10.06 -6.51 -5.56
CA VAL A 49 -9.01 -6.60 -6.56
C VAL A 49 -8.04 -5.44 -6.36
N VAL A 50 -6.75 -5.78 -6.32
CA VAL A 50 -5.67 -4.87 -5.94
C VAL A 50 -4.70 -4.77 -7.12
N PRO A 51 -4.63 -3.61 -7.82
CA PRO A 51 -3.64 -3.42 -8.87
C PRO A 51 -2.25 -3.29 -8.25
N LEU A 52 -1.27 -3.93 -8.87
CA LEU A 52 0.13 -3.91 -8.49
C LEU A 52 0.96 -3.12 -9.49
N PHE A 53 1.57 -2.04 -9.01
CA PHE A 53 2.48 -1.19 -9.77
C PHE A 53 3.94 -1.47 -9.34
N GLU A 54 4.67 -2.21 -10.18
CA GLU A 54 6.05 -2.64 -9.91
C GLU A 54 7.11 -1.96 -10.77
N LYS A 55 6.78 -1.61 -12.02
CA LYS A 55 7.74 -1.03 -12.99
C LYS A 55 7.72 0.48 -12.93
N LEU A 56 8.85 1.12 -13.27
CA LEU A 56 8.98 2.58 -13.21
C LEU A 56 7.90 3.30 -14.05
N ALA A 57 7.73 2.89 -15.30
CA ALA A 57 6.72 3.45 -16.20
C ALA A 57 5.28 3.25 -15.68
N ASN A 58 5.03 2.13 -14.98
CA ASN A 58 3.72 1.87 -14.39
C ASN A 58 3.47 2.72 -13.14
N LEU A 59 4.50 2.99 -12.33
CA LEU A 59 4.41 3.90 -11.19
C LEU A 59 4.14 5.34 -11.63
N GLU A 60 4.75 5.77 -12.74
CA GLU A 60 4.47 7.09 -13.36
C GLU A 60 3.04 7.19 -13.88
N ALA A 61 2.53 6.13 -14.51
CA ALA A 61 1.17 6.09 -15.05
C ALA A 61 0.08 5.76 -14.02
N ALA A 62 0.44 5.30 -12.82
CA ALA A 62 -0.48 4.82 -11.79
C ALA A 62 -1.53 5.86 -11.35
N PRO A 63 -1.19 7.14 -11.10
CA PRO A 63 -2.18 8.15 -10.71
C PRO A 63 -3.24 8.37 -11.80
N ALA A 64 -2.81 8.47 -13.06
CA ALA A 64 -3.71 8.62 -14.20
C ALA A 64 -4.60 7.38 -14.40
N ALA A 65 -4.04 6.18 -14.21
CA ALA A 65 -4.80 4.93 -14.28
C ALA A 65 -5.87 4.85 -13.19
N LEU A 66 -5.55 5.22 -11.94
CA LEU A 66 -6.55 5.29 -10.87
C LEU A 66 -7.62 6.35 -11.13
N ALA A 67 -7.23 7.55 -11.58
CA ALA A 67 -8.20 8.61 -11.87
C ALA A 67 -9.22 8.16 -12.92
N ARG A 68 -8.76 7.49 -14.00
CA ARG A 68 -9.62 6.91 -15.03
C ARG A 68 -10.55 5.82 -14.48
N ARG A 69 -10.08 5.02 -13.51
CA ARG A 69 -10.93 4.01 -12.85
C ARG A 69 -11.98 4.67 -11.98
N PHE A 70 -11.60 5.65 -11.17
CA PHE A 70 -12.53 6.36 -10.30
C PHE A 70 -13.52 7.24 -11.06
N SER A 71 -13.22 7.66 -12.30
CA SER A 71 -14.21 8.34 -13.14
C SER A 71 -15.34 7.42 -13.65
N VAL A 72 -15.19 6.10 -13.52
CA VAL A 72 -16.23 5.14 -13.93
C VAL A 72 -17.15 4.83 -12.76
N GLU A 73 -18.43 5.21 -12.91
CA GLU A 73 -19.46 5.05 -11.88
C GLU A 73 -19.60 3.62 -11.37
N TRP A 74 -19.64 2.65 -12.28
CA TRP A 74 -19.70 1.23 -11.94
C TRP A 74 -18.55 0.80 -11.03
N TYR A 75 -17.33 1.30 -11.29
CA TYR A 75 -16.16 0.94 -10.50
C TYR A 75 -16.24 1.54 -9.09
N ARG A 76 -16.62 2.82 -8.96
CA ARG A 76 -16.80 3.47 -7.65
C ARG A 76 -17.83 2.75 -6.78
N ASN A 77 -18.95 2.35 -7.37
CA ASN A 77 -20.00 1.60 -6.67
C ASN A 77 -19.50 0.21 -6.24
N ASN A 78 -18.68 -0.45 -7.07
CA ASN A 78 -18.13 -1.76 -6.75
C ASN A 78 -17.08 -1.73 -5.62
N ILE A 79 -16.32 -0.64 -5.48
CA ILE A 79 -15.28 -0.52 -4.43
C ILE A 79 -15.82 0.04 -3.10
N ASN A 80 -17.06 0.55 -3.08
CA ASN A 80 -17.71 1.13 -1.89
C ASN A 80 -16.80 2.14 -1.15
N GLY A 81 -16.19 3.06 -1.90
CA GLY A 81 -15.33 4.11 -1.37
C GLY A 81 -13.98 3.66 -0.80
N LYS A 82 -13.57 2.39 -0.99
CA LYS A 82 -12.29 1.86 -0.48
C LYS A 82 -11.49 1.18 -1.58
N GLN A 83 -10.29 1.69 -1.87
CA GLN A 83 -9.37 1.08 -2.83
C GLN A 83 -8.06 0.67 -2.14
N GLU A 84 -7.57 -0.52 -2.44
CA GLU A 84 -6.23 -0.96 -2.04
C GLU A 84 -5.34 -0.99 -3.29
N VAL A 85 -4.11 -0.50 -3.19
CA VAL A 85 -3.13 -0.53 -4.30
C VAL A 85 -1.84 -1.10 -3.77
N MET A 86 -1.25 -2.02 -4.53
CA MET A 86 0.01 -2.63 -4.17
C MET A 86 1.15 -1.95 -4.91
N ILE A 87 2.24 -1.66 -4.20
CA ILE A 87 3.43 -1.02 -4.76
C ILE A 87 4.65 -1.94 -4.57
N GLY A 88 5.33 -2.19 -5.69
CA GLY A 88 6.47 -3.09 -5.76
C GLY A 88 7.81 -2.35 -5.76
N TYR A 89 8.70 -2.71 -4.83
CA TYR A 89 10.02 -2.07 -4.68
C TYR A 89 11.13 -2.79 -5.45
N SER A 90 11.07 -4.13 -5.47
CA SER A 90 12.17 -4.99 -5.91
C SER A 90 12.42 -4.90 -7.42
N ASP A 91 11.37 -4.93 -8.22
CA ASP A 91 11.51 -4.97 -9.68
C ASP A 91 11.80 -3.58 -10.27
N SER A 92 11.23 -2.51 -9.72
CA SER A 92 11.65 -1.12 -10.02
C SER A 92 13.14 -0.89 -9.74
N GLY A 93 13.66 -1.44 -8.64
CA GLY A 93 15.06 -1.27 -8.25
C GLY A 93 16.04 -1.98 -9.19
N LYS A 94 15.62 -3.06 -9.86
CA LYS A 94 16.43 -3.77 -10.86
C LYS A 94 16.54 -2.99 -12.18
N GLU A 95 15.49 -2.25 -12.56
CA GLU A 95 15.43 -1.53 -13.83
C GLU A 95 16.11 -0.14 -13.78
N ALA A 96 15.89 0.64 -12.72
CA ALA A 96 16.28 2.05 -12.66
C ALA A 96 17.31 2.40 -11.56
N GLY A 97 17.76 1.39 -10.79
CA GLY A 97 18.56 1.58 -9.60
C GLY A 97 17.73 1.97 -8.36
N ARG A 98 18.22 1.60 -7.16
CA ARG A 98 17.45 1.69 -5.91
C ARG A 98 17.02 3.11 -5.53
N PHE A 99 17.88 4.11 -5.77
CA PHE A 99 17.59 5.50 -5.43
C PHE A 99 16.45 6.06 -6.30
N SER A 100 16.56 5.93 -7.62
CA SER A 100 15.55 6.38 -8.58
C SER A 100 14.22 5.68 -8.35
N ALA A 101 14.24 4.36 -8.09
CA ALA A 101 13.06 3.60 -7.73
C ALA A 101 12.41 4.10 -6.44
N GLY A 102 13.20 4.34 -5.39
CA GLY A 102 12.71 4.88 -4.11
C GLY A 102 12.07 6.27 -4.27
N TRP A 103 12.70 7.16 -5.02
CA TRP A 103 12.17 8.49 -5.30
C TRP A 103 10.88 8.45 -6.11
N GLN A 104 10.82 7.61 -7.15
CA GLN A 104 9.62 7.48 -7.96
C GLN A 104 8.47 6.87 -7.17
N LEU A 105 8.73 5.89 -6.30
CA LEU A 105 7.74 5.32 -5.39
C LEU A 105 7.20 6.37 -4.41
N TYR A 106 8.05 7.23 -3.88
CA TYR A 106 7.62 8.33 -3.01
C TYR A 106 6.66 9.27 -3.75
N LYS A 107 7.06 9.78 -4.92
CA LYS A 107 6.21 10.65 -5.75
C LYS A 107 4.90 9.99 -6.17
N ALA A 108 4.95 8.73 -6.59
CA ALA A 108 3.75 8.00 -7.01
C ALA A 108 2.74 7.88 -5.87
N GLN A 109 3.20 7.58 -4.65
CA GLN A 109 2.33 7.51 -3.47
C GLN A 109 1.66 8.86 -3.15
N GLU A 110 2.39 9.98 -3.23
CA GLU A 110 1.81 11.32 -3.04
C GLU A 110 0.71 11.61 -4.06
N GLU A 111 0.97 11.35 -5.34
CA GLU A 111 0.00 11.60 -6.41
C GLU A 111 -1.22 10.66 -6.33
N LEU A 112 -1.02 9.39 -5.97
CA LEU A 112 -2.12 8.45 -5.77
C LEU A 112 -3.05 8.89 -4.64
N ILE A 113 -2.51 9.41 -3.53
CA ILE A 113 -3.32 9.96 -2.42
C ILE A 113 -4.08 11.20 -2.87
N LYS A 114 -3.45 12.11 -3.62
CA LYS A 114 -4.14 13.30 -4.18
C LYS A 114 -5.32 12.89 -5.06
N VAL A 115 -5.11 11.94 -5.98
CA VAL A 115 -6.18 11.40 -6.83
C VAL A 115 -7.29 10.79 -5.98
N ALA A 116 -6.96 9.94 -5.01
CA ALA A 116 -7.96 9.30 -4.17
C ALA A 116 -8.81 10.32 -3.38
N LYS A 117 -8.20 11.39 -2.88
CA LYS A 117 -8.89 12.50 -2.21
C LYS A 117 -9.88 13.23 -3.12
N VAL A 118 -9.48 13.54 -4.35
CA VAL A 118 -10.35 14.21 -5.34
C VAL A 118 -11.63 13.41 -5.57
N PHE A 119 -11.55 12.08 -5.58
CA PHE A 119 -12.71 11.19 -5.78
C PHE A 119 -13.39 10.73 -4.48
N GLY A 120 -12.94 11.19 -3.31
CA GLY A 120 -13.50 10.77 -2.01
C GLY A 120 -13.27 9.30 -1.68
N VAL A 121 -12.23 8.68 -2.22
CA VAL A 121 -11.90 7.26 -2.02
C VAL A 121 -10.86 7.12 -0.91
N LYS A 122 -11.13 6.24 0.06
CA LYS A 122 -10.11 5.82 1.04
C LYS A 122 -9.13 4.87 0.37
N LEU A 123 -7.94 5.37 0.08
CA LEU A 123 -6.84 4.57 -0.47
C LEU A 123 -6.05 3.88 0.65
N THR A 124 -5.65 2.64 0.43
CA THR A 124 -4.73 1.89 1.31
C THR A 124 -3.57 1.37 0.49
N MET A 125 -2.36 1.76 0.87
CA MET A 125 -1.14 1.25 0.24
C MET A 125 -0.79 -0.13 0.81
N PHE A 126 -0.53 -1.08 -0.09
CA PHE A 126 0.00 -2.39 0.23
C PHE A 126 1.44 -2.47 -0.27
N HIS A 127 2.37 -2.49 0.68
CA HIS A 127 3.79 -2.51 0.38
C HIS A 127 4.28 -3.93 0.14
N GLU A 128 4.75 -4.22 -1.07
CA GLU A 128 5.34 -5.50 -1.44
C GLU A 128 6.77 -5.64 -0.86
N ARG A 129 7.26 -6.88 -0.91
CA ARG A 129 8.66 -7.33 -0.85
C ARG A 129 9.69 -6.30 -1.32
N GLY A 130 10.79 -6.22 -0.58
CA GLY A 130 12.03 -5.61 -1.06
C GLY A 130 12.20 -4.12 -0.74
N GLY A 131 11.16 -3.46 -0.23
CA GLY A 131 11.29 -2.13 0.35
C GLY A 131 11.99 -2.17 1.71
N THR A 132 12.49 -1.01 2.17
CA THR A 132 13.04 -0.83 3.53
C THR A 132 12.08 -1.31 4.62
N VAL A 133 10.77 -1.28 4.35
CA VAL A 133 9.70 -1.75 5.25
C VAL A 133 9.67 -3.28 5.41
N GLY A 134 10.01 -4.06 4.37
CA GLY A 134 9.82 -5.52 4.35
C GLY A 134 11.08 -6.37 4.55
N ARG A 135 12.27 -5.75 4.53
CA ARG A 135 13.56 -6.47 4.51
C ARG A 135 14.42 -6.40 5.77
N GLY A 136 14.05 -5.62 6.78
CA GLY A 136 14.92 -5.42 7.94
C GLY A 136 16.30 -4.80 7.63
N GLY A 137 16.55 -4.38 6.39
CA GLY A 137 17.80 -3.74 5.96
C GLY A 137 18.00 -2.32 6.53
N GLY A 138 16.96 -1.80 7.18
CA GLY A 138 16.97 -0.64 8.06
C GLY A 138 15.83 -0.78 9.07
N PRO A 139 15.73 0.06 10.10
CA PRO A 139 14.70 -0.09 11.11
C PRO A 139 13.30 0.10 10.49
N THR A 140 12.46 -0.95 10.50
CA THR A 140 11.12 -0.95 9.90
C THR A 140 10.26 0.23 10.36
N HIS A 141 10.43 0.69 11.61
CA HIS A 141 9.73 1.87 12.12
C HIS A 141 10.11 3.16 11.37
N LEU A 142 11.39 3.37 11.06
CA LEU A 142 11.82 4.55 10.30
C LEU A 142 11.29 4.50 8.87
N ALA A 143 11.26 3.31 8.26
CA ALA A 143 10.73 3.13 6.91
C ALA A 143 9.22 3.44 6.81
N ILE A 144 8.47 3.21 7.88
CA ILE A 144 7.06 3.59 7.99
C ILE A 144 6.94 5.10 8.23
N LEU A 145 7.74 5.66 9.14
CA LEU A 145 7.77 7.11 9.43
C LEU A 145 8.22 7.96 8.24
N SER A 146 9.01 7.40 7.32
CA SER A 146 9.46 8.07 6.10
C SER A 146 8.48 7.97 4.93
N GLN A 147 7.32 7.33 5.10
CA GLN A 147 6.31 7.30 4.04
C GLN A 147 5.76 8.72 3.83
N PRO A 148 5.29 9.05 2.60
CA PRO A 148 4.71 10.36 2.37
C PRO A 148 3.51 10.62 3.30
N PRO A 149 3.24 11.89 3.63
CA PRO A 149 2.09 12.26 4.43
C PRO A 149 0.79 11.64 3.93
N GLU A 150 -0.09 11.27 4.86
CA GLU A 150 -1.46 10.81 4.56
C GLU A 150 -1.57 9.49 3.80
N THR A 151 -0.45 8.79 3.54
CA THR A 151 -0.44 7.48 2.86
C THR A 151 -0.90 6.32 3.75
N ILE A 152 -0.68 6.41 5.07
CA ILE A 152 -0.96 5.33 6.02
C ILE A 152 -2.39 5.43 6.57
N HIS A 153 -2.89 6.62 6.93
CA HIS A 153 -4.28 6.87 7.40
C HIS A 153 -4.90 5.74 8.27
N GLY A 154 -4.14 5.28 9.27
CA GLY A 154 -4.54 4.25 10.23
C GLY A 154 -4.63 2.82 9.66
N SER A 155 -4.15 2.57 8.45
CA SER A 155 -4.17 1.26 7.78
C SER A 155 -2.83 0.96 7.11
N LEU A 156 -1.99 0.20 7.79
CA LEU A 156 -0.73 -0.30 7.27
C LEU A 156 -0.89 -1.72 6.71
N ARG A 157 -0.47 -1.96 5.47
CA ARG A 157 -0.38 -3.30 4.87
C ARG A 157 1.01 -3.52 4.30
N VAL A 158 1.69 -4.55 4.79
CA VAL A 158 3.08 -4.85 4.44
C VAL A 158 3.24 -6.35 4.23
N THR A 159 4.03 -6.72 3.23
CA THR A 159 4.43 -8.12 3.03
C THR A 159 5.58 -8.45 3.99
N VAL A 160 5.36 -9.42 4.88
CA VAL A 160 6.45 -10.03 5.65
C VAL A 160 7.07 -11.14 4.80
N GLN A 161 8.37 -11.05 4.61
CA GLN A 161 9.13 -12.02 3.85
C GLN A 161 9.33 -13.32 4.63
N GLY A 162 9.24 -14.47 3.94
CA GLY A 162 9.43 -15.79 4.54
C GLY A 162 10.79 -15.94 5.23
N GLU A 163 11.84 -15.37 4.65
CA GLU A 163 13.19 -15.38 5.25
C GLU A 163 13.32 -14.55 6.54
N VAL A 164 12.36 -13.65 6.83
CA VAL A 164 12.34 -12.79 8.02
C VAL A 164 11.24 -13.20 9.01
N MET A 165 10.41 -14.20 8.66
CA MET A 165 9.30 -14.65 9.51
C MET A 165 9.80 -15.14 10.87
N GLU A 166 10.80 -16.01 10.88
CA GLU A 166 11.36 -16.56 12.11
C GLU A 166 11.95 -15.47 13.02
N GLN A 167 12.73 -14.55 12.44
CA GLN A 167 13.32 -13.44 13.20
C GLN A 167 12.24 -12.46 13.73
N SER A 168 11.11 -12.33 13.03
CA SER A 168 10.07 -11.36 13.39
C SER A 168 9.01 -11.93 14.33
N PHE A 169 8.74 -13.24 14.24
CA PHE A 169 7.59 -13.91 14.85
C PHE A 169 7.87 -15.30 15.43
N GLY A 170 9.10 -15.82 15.33
CA GLY A 170 9.46 -17.16 15.83
C GLY A 170 9.42 -17.28 17.36
N GLU A 171 9.71 -16.20 18.07
CA GLU A 171 9.67 -16.12 19.54
C GLU A 171 8.62 -15.11 20.03
N GLU A 172 7.97 -15.39 21.17
CA GLU A 172 6.90 -14.54 21.71
C GLU A 172 7.33 -13.09 21.92
N HIS A 173 8.52 -12.89 22.52
CA HIS A 173 9.06 -11.56 22.78
C HIS A 173 9.41 -10.79 21.49
N LEU A 174 9.85 -11.49 20.43
CA LEU A 174 10.13 -10.91 19.11
C LEU A 174 8.82 -10.54 18.41
N CYS A 175 7.83 -11.43 18.45
CA CYS A 175 6.47 -11.18 17.94
C CYS A 175 5.86 -9.93 18.58
N PHE A 176 5.92 -9.83 19.91
CA PHE A 176 5.43 -8.67 20.65
C PHE A 176 6.16 -7.39 20.24
N ARG A 177 7.49 -7.44 20.13
CA ARG A 177 8.30 -6.29 19.72
C ARG A 177 7.98 -5.84 18.30
N THR A 178 7.84 -6.78 17.36
CA THR A 178 7.49 -6.50 15.96
C THR A 178 6.11 -5.85 15.88
N ASN A 179 5.09 -6.44 16.52
CA ASN A 179 3.74 -5.91 16.54
C ASN A 179 3.69 -4.51 17.17
N LYS A 180 4.32 -4.33 18.35
CA LYS A 180 4.41 -3.03 19.01
C LYS A 180 5.05 -1.98 18.11
N THR A 181 6.14 -2.32 17.44
CA THR A 181 6.87 -1.40 16.55
C THR A 181 6.02 -0.97 15.36
N LEU A 182 5.36 -1.92 14.69
CA LEU A 182 4.47 -1.65 13.56
C LEU A 182 3.25 -0.82 13.98
N SER A 183 2.63 -1.15 15.12
CA SER A 183 1.51 -0.39 15.67
C SER A 183 1.93 1.05 15.98
N VAL A 184 2.97 1.25 16.79
CA VAL A 184 3.40 2.61 17.16
C VAL A 184 3.75 3.45 15.94
N ALA A 185 4.49 2.90 14.97
CA ALA A 185 4.84 3.64 13.76
C ALA A 185 3.59 4.02 12.93
N CYS A 186 2.62 3.11 12.79
CA CYS A 186 1.35 3.38 12.11
C CYS A 186 0.53 4.44 12.84
N TRP A 187 0.48 4.39 14.17
CA TRP A 187 -0.22 5.37 14.99
C TRP A 187 0.40 6.76 14.88
N VAL A 188 1.72 6.85 15.03
CA VAL A 188 2.47 8.11 14.96
C VAL A 188 2.32 8.76 13.58
N THR A 189 2.45 7.99 12.49
CA THR A 189 2.23 8.52 11.14
C THR A 189 0.77 8.95 10.92
N ALA A 190 -0.21 8.18 11.41
CA ALA A 190 -1.62 8.55 11.28
C ALA A 190 -2.00 9.82 12.06
N THR A 191 -1.42 10.04 13.24
CA THR A 191 -1.76 11.19 14.10
C THR A 191 -0.91 12.42 13.78
N LEU A 192 0.40 12.28 13.57
CA LEU A 192 1.29 13.44 13.40
C LEU A 192 1.03 14.21 12.09
N HIS A 193 0.49 13.59 11.04
CA HIS A 193 0.12 14.32 9.82
C HIS A 193 -1.18 15.16 9.97
N HIS A 194 -1.99 14.92 11.00
CA HIS A 194 -3.02 15.89 11.43
C HIS A 194 -2.44 16.99 12.32
N VAL A 195 -1.31 16.74 12.98
CA VAL A 195 -0.67 17.65 13.95
C VAL A 195 0.43 18.50 13.31
N GLN A 196 0.83 18.24 12.06
CA GLN A 196 1.88 18.99 11.37
C GLN A 196 1.50 20.47 11.11
N TYR A 197 0.20 20.79 11.05
CA TYR A 197 -0.27 22.19 11.06
C TYR A 197 -0.25 22.84 12.46
N TYR A 198 -0.30 22.05 13.54
CA TYR A 198 -0.26 22.58 14.91
C TYR A 198 1.15 22.76 15.46
N ILE A 199 2.13 21.95 15.02
CA ILE A 199 3.52 22.01 15.53
C ILE A 199 4.40 23.01 14.76
N LEU A 200 4.00 23.48 13.57
CA LEU A 200 4.70 24.55 12.84
C LEU A 200 4.23 25.98 13.21
N TYR A 201 3.23 26.12 14.09
CA TYR A 201 2.79 27.39 14.69
C TYR A 201 3.07 27.42 16.20
N CYS A 202 4.29 27.06 16.60
CA CYS A 202 4.87 27.52 17.86
C CYS A 202 6.33 27.90 17.61
N ALA A 203 6.50 29.11 17.07
CA ALA A 203 7.78 29.78 17.00
C ALA A 203 8.35 29.98 18.42
N GLN A 204 9.67 29.98 18.54
CA GLN A 204 10.41 30.73 19.56
C GLN A 204 9.85 30.63 20.99
N CYS A 205 10.18 29.57 21.71
CA CYS A 205 10.31 29.70 23.16
C CYS A 205 11.42 28.80 23.70
N GLN A 206 12.59 29.42 23.85
CA GLN A 206 13.63 28.91 24.73
C GLN A 206 13.13 29.00 26.18
N ARG A 207 13.37 27.91 26.92
CA ARG A 207 13.50 27.79 28.38
C ARG A 207 12.29 27.37 29.22
N HIS A 208 12.65 26.47 30.15
CA HIS A 208 12.14 26.18 31.49
C HIS A 208 10.84 25.36 31.66
N ILE A 209 11.07 24.15 32.20
CA ILE A 209 10.48 23.56 33.42
C ILE A 209 8.96 23.68 33.59
N CYS A 210 8.27 22.53 33.68
CA CYS A 210 7.41 22.19 34.83
C CYS A 210 7.03 20.70 34.78
N TYR A 211 7.31 20.03 35.92
CA TYR A 211 6.92 18.71 36.45
C TYR A 211 6.49 17.57 35.51
#